data_AF-A0A955T2G3-F1
#
_entry.id   AF-A0A955T2G3-F1
#
_cell.length_a   1.000
_cell.length_b   1.000
_cell.length_c   1.000
_cell.angle_alpha   90.00
_cell.angle_beta   90.00
_cell.angle_gamma   90.00
#
_symmetry.space_group_name_H-M   'P 1'
#
loop_
_entity.id
_entity.type
_entity.pdbx_description
1 polymer ?
#
loop_
_entity_poly.entity_id
_entity_poly.type
_entity_poly.pdbx_seq_one_letter_code
_entity_poly.pdbx_strand_id
1 'polypeptide(L)'
;RNVTLVTRLNEEIPSTMVDTDQIQQVLLNMVNNSAQAIPQGQGGRIEIATSRKDDWLFIEVEDNGKGIPENIREKIFEPFFSTKGEKTNNGLGLSISYGIVKEHGGEIQVGPGISGGTKMSIQLPIVHALSESPPAKPADDSKNEYPQVDNRRALVVDDEPNIASLLQEILTAVGFDTDISHTGKDALHNLLDNDYEIVICDIRMPEMDGFHIYREVCHSYPNLKDRFILTTGDVADPKAKQFAEKNKIQLVPKPFTRQNILESVFQCVKVDSNSLGMSMAS
;
A
#
# COMPACT_ATOMS: atom_id res chain seq x y z
N ARG A 1 20.11 1.75 29.13
CA ARG A 1 20.60 0.40 28.71
C ARG A 1 21.74 0.63 27.73
N ASN A 2 22.86 -0.07 27.86
CA ASN A 2 23.95 0.03 26.88
C ASN A 2 23.63 -0.90 25.70
N VAL A 3 22.88 -0.39 24.73
CA VAL A 3 22.55 -1.09 23.49
C VAL A 3 23.21 -0.36 22.34
N THR A 4 23.99 -1.07 21.55
CA THR A 4 24.58 -0.58 20.31
C THR A 4 23.62 -0.91 19.17
N LEU A 5 23.21 0.12 18.43
CA LEU A 5 22.45 -0.05 17.19
C LEU A 5 23.44 -0.16 16.03
N VAL A 6 23.32 -1.22 15.24
CA VAL A 6 24.10 -1.45 14.02
C VAL A 6 23.14 -1.47 12.84
N THR A 7 23.51 -0.82 11.75
CA THR A 7 22.71 -0.82 10.53
C THR A 7 23.49 -1.46 9.38
N ARG A 8 22.79 -2.26 8.59
CA ARG A 8 23.28 -2.86 7.34
C ARG A 8 22.20 -2.66 6.29
N LEU A 9 22.15 -1.43 5.79
CA LEU A 9 21.12 -1.02 4.86
C LEU A 9 21.64 -1.25 3.44
N ASN A 10 20.87 -1.97 2.62
CA ASN A 10 21.16 -2.04 1.20
C ASN A 10 20.71 -0.73 0.54
N GLU A 11 21.64 -0.02 -0.10
CA GLU A 11 21.38 1.25 -0.79
C GLU A 11 20.62 1.06 -2.11
N GLU A 12 20.65 -0.15 -2.69
CA GLU A 12 19.96 -0.50 -3.94
C GLU A 12 18.60 -1.18 -3.68
N ILE A 13 17.81 -0.59 -2.80
CA ILE A 13 16.44 -1.05 -2.53
C ILE A 13 15.46 -0.22 -3.37
N PRO A 14 14.61 -0.86 -4.19
CA PRO A 14 13.59 -0.14 -4.92
C PRO A 14 12.56 0.46 -3.95
N SER A 15 12.01 1.60 -4.34
CA SER A 15 10.87 2.19 -3.63
C SER A 15 9.71 1.20 -3.56
N THR A 16 9.02 1.18 -2.43
CA THR A 16 7.78 0.43 -2.25
C THR A 16 6.71 1.34 -1.67
N MET A 17 5.44 0.98 -1.88
CA MET A 17 4.29 1.75 -1.45
C MET A 17 3.92 1.35 -0.02
N VAL A 18 4.25 2.23 0.93
CA VAL A 18 3.92 2.03 2.35
C VAL A 18 3.49 3.34 3.00
N ASP A 19 2.58 3.24 3.97
CA ASP A 19 2.37 4.30 4.93
C ASP A 19 3.62 4.41 5.83
N THR A 20 4.36 5.50 5.65
CA THR A 20 5.66 5.69 6.33
C THR A 20 5.50 5.78 7.84
N ASP A 21 4.43 6.40 8.34
CA ASP A 21 4.19 6.54 9.77
C ASP A 21 3.85 5.19 10.41
N GLN A 22 3.05 4.37 9.72
CA GLN A 22 2.71 3.03 10.19
C GLN A 22 3.94 2.09 10.16
N ILE A 23 4.73 2.09 9.09
CA ILE A 23 5.96 1.28 9.03
C ILE A 23 6.97 1.76 10.07
N GLN A 24 7.10 3.07 10.29
CA GLN A 24 7.92 3.60 11.38
C GLN A 24 7.45 3.08 12.74
N GLN A 25 6.14 3.05 13.00
CA GLN A 25 5.58 2.49 14.23
C GLN A 25 5.92 1.01 14.40
N VAL A 26 5.85 0.21 13.32
CA VAL A 26 6.26 -1.20 13.32
C VAL A 26 7.74 -1.33 13.73
N LEU A 27 8.62 -0.57 13.10
CA LEU A 27 10.06 -0.62 13.38
C LEU A 27 10.39 -0.20 14.81
N LEU A 28 9.76 0.88 15.29
CA LEU A 28 9.91 1.32 16.69
C LEU A 28 9.45 0.24 17.67
N ASN A 29 8.34 -0.44 17.39
CA ASN A 29 7.86 -1.53 18.24
C ASN A 29 8.85 -2.70 18.27
N MET A 30 9.41 -3.09 17.12
CA MET A 30 10.43 -4.15 17.04
C MET A 30 11.68 -3.77 17.81
N VAL A 31 12.26 -2.59 17.56
CA VAL A 31 13.48 -2.12 18.22
C VAL A 31 13.27 -2.01 19.74
N ASN A 32 12.13 -1.49 20.19
CA ASN A 32 11.80 -1.43 21.61
C ASN A 32 11.67 -2.81 22.24
N ASN A 33 11.04 -3.76 21.55
CA ASN A 33 10.93 -5.14 22.03
C ASN A 33 12.29 -5.82 22.14
N SER A 34 13.16 -5.65 21.13
CA SER A 34 14.54 -6.13 21.12
C SER A 34 15.37 -5.51 22.26
N ALA A 35 15.30 -4.20 22.45
CA ALA A 35 15.99 -3.51 23.54
C ALA A 35 15.54 -3.98 24.93
N GLN A 36 14.29 -4.43 25.06
CA GLN A 36 13.75 -5.01 26.29
C GLN A 36 14.07 -6.50 26.46
N ALA A 37 14.39 -7.23 25.39
CA ALA A 37 14.78 -8.63 25.43
C ALA A 37 16.23 -8.81 25.88
N ILE A 38 17.07 -7.78 25.71
CA ILE A 38 18.47 -7.78 26.12
C ILE A 38 18.58 -7.64 27.67
N PRO A 39 19.23 -8.60 28.36
CA PRO A 39 19.50 -8.53 29.79
C PRO A 39 20.34 -7.31 30.19
N GLN A 40 20.07 -6.73 31.36
CA GLN A 40 20.92 -5.66 31.92
C GLN A 40 22.30 -6.21 32.27
N GLY A 41 23.35 -5.43 32.01
CA GLY A 41 24.74 -5.80 32.28
C GLY A 41 25.43 -6.56 31.14
N GLN A 42 24.69 -6.97 30.11
CA GLN A 42 25.24 -7.50 28.86
C GLN A 42 25.47 -6.36 27.85
N GLY A 43 26.50 -6.47 27.01
CA GLY A 43 26.68 -5.59 25.85
C GLY A 43 25.54 -5.83 24.86
N GLY A 44 24.54 -4.95 24.85
CA GLY A 44 23.39 -5.09 23.98
C GLY A 44 23.72 -4.73 22.54
N ARG A 45 23.23 -5.53 21.60
CA ARG A 45 23.35 -5.28 20.16
C ARG A 45 22.00 -5.49 19.50
N ILE A 46 21.56 -4.50 18.73
CA ILE A 46 20.43 -4.60 17.83
C ILE A 46 20.97 -4.28 16.44
N GLU A 47 20.71 -5.15 15.48
CA GLU A 47 21.03 -4.95 14.08
C GLU A 47 19.74 -4.73 13.29
N ILE A 48 19.73 -3.68 12.47
CA ILE A 48 18.70 -3.44 11.46
C ILE A 48 19.34 -3.66 10.10
N ALA A 49 18.82 -4.63 9.36
CA ALA A 49 19.28 -4.92 8.01
C ALA A 49 18.14 -4.78 7.01
N THR A 50 18.46 -4.32 5.82
CA THR A 50 17.51 -4.32 4.71
C THR A 50 18.09 -5.11 3.54
N SER A 51 17.24 -5.87 2.86
CA SER A 51 17.63 -6.63 1.68
C SER A 51 16.47 -6.77 0.71
N ARG A 52 16.78 -7.02 -0.55
CA ARG A 52 15.82 -7.37 -1.58
C ARG A 52 16.01 -8.82 -1.96
N LYS A 53 14.91 -9.53 -2.18
CA LYS A 53 14.90 -10.83 -2.86
C LYS A 53 13.70 -10.88 -3.78
N ASP A 54 13.95 -11.08 -5.08
CA ASP A 54 12.93 -11.06 -6.12
C ASP A 54 12.10 -9.75 -6.05
N ASP A 55 10.78 -9.88 -5.86
CA ASP A 55 9.81 -8.78 -5.73
C ASP A 55 9.45 -8.47 -4.26
N TRP A 56 10.32 -8.85 -3.32
CA TRP A 56 10.11 -8.62 -1.89
C TRP A 56 11.25 -7.82 -1.27
N LEU A 57 10.85 -6.81 -0.49
CA LEU A 57 11.68 -6.06 0.41
C LEU A 57 11.64 -6.71 1.79
N PHE A 58 12.82 -6.90 2.37
CA PHE A 58 13.00 -7.42 3.71
C PHE A 58 13.56 -6.35 4.61
N ILE A 59 12.93 -6.15 5.77
CA ILE A 59 13.47 -5.37 6.88
C ILE A 59 13.62 -6.30 8.07
N GLU A 60 14.86 -6.48 8.53
CA GLU A 60 15.20 -7.43 9.57
C GLU A 60 15.71 -6.71 10.81
N VAL A 61 15.14 -7.02 11.97
CA VAL A 61 15.60 -6.55 13.28
C VAL A 61 16.08 -7.76 14.07
N GLU A 62 17.39 -7.83 14.31
CA GLU A 62 18.02 -8.91 15.09
C GLU A 62 18.59 -8.37 16.40
N ASP A 63 18.34 -9.08 17.50
CA ASP A 63 18.95 -8.81 18.80
C ASP A 63 19.78 -9.98 19.33
N ASN A 64 20.67 -9.67 20.28
CA ASN A 64 21.43 -10.64 21.06
C ASN A 64 20.83 -10.89 22.46
N GLY A 65 19.51 -10.71 22.60
CA GLY A 65 18.79 -10.90 23.85
C GLY A 65 18.49 -12.37 24.16
N LYS A 66 17.51 -12.60 25.03
CA LYS A 66 17.13 -13.94 25.51
C LYS A 66 16.44 -14.86 24.48
N GLY A 67 16.11 -14.33 23.30
CA GLY A 67 15.34 -15.05 22.29
C GLY A 67 13.84 -15.22 22.63
N ILE A 68 13.09 -15.76 21.68
CA ILE A 68 11.68 -16.14 21.84
C ILE A 68 11.55 -17.67 21.69
N PRO A 69 11.05 -18.38 22.73
CA PRO A 69 10.76 -19.81 22.65
C PRO A 69 9.80 -20.15 21.51
N GLU A 70 10.07 -21.24 20.80
CA GLU A 70 9.33 -21.65 19.60
C GLU A 70 7.82 -21.81 19.85
N ASN A 71 7.46 -22.38 20.99
CA ASN A 71 6.07 -22.62 21.39
C ASN A 71 5.22 -21.35 21.61
N ILE A 72 5.84 -20.17 21.64
CA ILE A 72 5.11 -18.89 21.79
C ILE A 72 5.27 -17.96 20.59
N ARG A 73 6.06 -18.33 19.57
CA ARG A 73 6.37 -17.45 18.42
C ARG A 73 5.16 -17.00 17.62
N GLU A 74 4.16 -17.86 17.46
CA GLU A 74 2.91 -17.49 16.79
C GLU A 74 2.02 -16.63 17.68
N LYS A 75 2.02 -16.91 18.99
CA LYS A 75 1.18 -16.23 19.98
C LYS A 75 1.61 -14.80 20.27
N ILE A 76 2.87 -14.43 20.00
CA ILE A 76 3.34 -13.06 20.27
C ILE A 76 2.63 -12.00 19.41
N PHE A 77 1.94 -12.41 18.34
CA PHE A 77 1.13 -11.54 17.50
C PHE A 77 -0.34 -11.47 17.93
N GLU A 78 -0.77 -12.30 18.90
CA GLU A 78 -2.12 -12.23 19.44
C GLU A 78 -2.29 -10.97 20.30
N PRO A 79 -3.43 -10.25 20.17
CA PRO A 79 -3.72 -9.11 21.03
C PRO A 79 -3.63 -9.48 22.51
N PHE A 80 -3.03 -8.60 23.32
CA PHE A 80 -2.85 -8.75 24.77
C PHE A 80 -1.92 -9.88 25.22
N PHE A 81 -1.29 -10.62 24.30
CA PHE A 81 -0.29 -11.60 24.66
C PHE A 81 1.00 -10.91 25.14
N SER A 82 1.42 -11.20 26.37
CA SER A 82 2.67 -10.69 26.93
C SER A 82 3.29 -11.66 27.91
N THR A 83 4.61 -11.85 27.80
CA THR A 83 5.40 -12.63 28.76
C THR A 83 5.91 -11.80 29.95
N LYS A 84 5.52 -10.52 30.04
CA LYS A 84 6.14 -9.52 30.95
C LYS A 84 5.24 -8.98 32.07
N GLY A 85 4.03 -9.54 32.25
CA GLY A 85 3.09 -9.10 33.30
C GLY A 85 2.53 -7.69 33.08
N GLU A 86 1.58 -7.28 33.92
CA GLU A 86 0.72 -6.09 33.74
C GLU A 86 1.44 -4.71 33.70
N LYS A 87 2.74 -4.64 33.97
CA LYS A 87 3.43 -3.36 34.25
C LYS A 87 4.18 -2.72 33.07
N THR A 88 4.33 -3.37 31.92
CA THR A 88 5.04 -2.79 30.77
C THR A 88 4.49 -3.29 29.44
N ASN A 89 3.88 -2.38 28.68
CA ASN A 89 3.21 -2.57 27.38
C ASN A 89 2.08 -3.61 27.39
N ASN A 90 0.87 -3.18 27.00
CA ASN A 90 -0.38 -3.97 27.02
C ASN A 90 -0.41 -5.21 26.10
N GLY A 91 0.72 -5.71 25.61
CA GLY A 91 0.79 -6.83 24.64
C GLY A 91 0.26 -6.47 23.25
N LEU A 92 0.00 -5.18 22.97
CA LEU A 92 -0.61 -4.74 21.71
C LEU A 92 0.41 -4.40 20.61
N GLY A 93 1.67 -4.15 20.96
CA GLY A 93 2.65 -3.60 20.00
C GLY A 93 2.89 -4.52 18.81
N LEU A 94 3.06 -5.83 19.04
CA LEU A 94 3.29 -6.80 17.96
C LEU A 94 2.01 -7.17 17.22
N SER A 95 0.85 -7.17 17.87
CA SER A 95 -0.43 -7.41 17.19
C SER A 95 -0.80 -6.27 16.25
N ILE A 96 -0.56 -5.02 16.67
CA ILE A 96 -0.70 -3.83 15.80
C ILE A 96 0.31 -3.92 14.66
N SER A 97 1.55 -4.30 14.95
CA SER A 97 2.59 -4.43 13.92
C SER A 97 2.24 -5.50 12.89
N TYR A 98 1.68 -6.62 13.32
CA TYR A 98 1.19 -7.68 12.44
C TYR A 98 0.06 -7.17 11.53
N GLY A 99 -0.91 -6.44 12.09
CA GLY A 99 -2.00 -5.82 11.35
C GLY A 99 -1.50 -4.87 10.27
N ILE A 100 -0.64 -3.91 10.64
CA ILE A 100 -0.04 -2.95 9.70
C ILE A 100 0.69 -3.69 8.57
N VAL A 101 1.56 -4.65 8.88
CA VAL A 101 2.33 -5.37 7.84
C VAL A 101 1.40 -6.16 6.92
N LYS A 102 0.33 -6.77 7.45
CA LYS A 102 -0.66 -7.50 6.63
C LYS A 102 -1.51 -6.57 5.77
N GLU A 103 -1.89 -5.41 6.28
CA GLU A 103 -2.56 -4.35 5.50
C GLU A 103 -1.67 -3.90 4.33
N HIS A 104 -0.35 -3.92 4.52
CA HIS A 104 0.62 -3.64 3.47
C HIS A 104 0.89 -4.81 2.49
N GLY A 105 0.08 -5.87 2.53
CA GLY A 105 0.28 -7.07 1.70
C GLY A 105 1.52 -7.89 2.09
N GLY A 106 2.10 -7.59 3.25
CA GLY A 106 3.34 -8.17 3.72
C GLY A 106 3.17 -9.36 4.67
N GLU A 107 4.30 -9.79 5.21
CA GLU A 107 4.35 -10.80 6.26
C GLU A 107 5.41 -10.47 7.30
N ILE A 108 5.12 -10.82 8.56
CA ILE A 108 6.07 -10.74 9.65
C ILE A 108 6.42 -12.15 10.12
N GLN A 109 7.71 -12.45 10.20
CA GLN A 109 8.23 -13.72 10.66
C GLN A 109 9.17 -13.49 11.85
N VAL A 110 9.21 -14.47 12.75
CA VAL A 110 10.06 -14.44 13.94
C VAL A 110 10.82 -15.75 14.06
N GLY A 111 12.12 -15.65 14.30
CA GLY A 111 13.01 -16.79 14.39
C GLY A 111 14.19 -16.54 15.32
N PRO A 112 15.05 -17.56 15.48
CA PRO A 112 16.31 -17.38 16.21
C PRO A 112 17.23 -16.42 15.45
N GLY A 113 17.83 -15.48 16.18
CA GLY A 113 18.91 -14.63 15.65
C GLY A 113 20.24 -15.38 15.64
N ILE A 114 21.10 -15.06 14.67
CA ILE A 114 22.46 -15.62 14.57
C ILE A 114 23.28 -15.23 15.81
N SER A 115 22.98 -14.07 16.38
CA SER A 115 23.58 -13.53 17.61
C SER A 115 23.03 -14.16 18.89
N GLY A 116 22.20 -15.21 18.80
CA GLY A 116 21.64 -15.95 19.94
C GLY A 116 20.34 -15.40 20.54
N GLY A 117 19.86 -14.25 20.05
CA GLY A 117 18.59 -13.66 20.47
C GLY A 117 17.47 -13.91 19.46
N THR A 118 16.72 -12.87 19.14
CA THR A 118 15.57 -12.95 18.22
C THR A 118 15.88 -12.25 16.92
N LYS A 119 15.46 -12.85 15.79
CA LYS A 119 15.39 -12.17 14.51
C LYS A 119 13.92 -12.03 14.11
N MET A 120 13.46 -10.80 13.95
CA MET A 120 12.18 -10.47 13.35
C MET A 120 12.40 -9.99 11.92
N SER A 121 11.62 -10.49 10.97
CA SER A 121 11.72 -10.14 9.55
C SER A 121 10.37 -9.66 9.06
N ILE A 122 10.33 -8.45 8.52
CA ILE A 122 9.19 -7.89 7.79
C ILE A 122 9.47 -8.13 6.31
N GLN A 123 8.51 -8.71 5.60
CA GLN A 123 8.46 -8.83 4.16
C GLN A 123 7.39 -7.90 3.62
N LEU A 124 7.75 -7.03 2.69
CA LEU A 124 6.85 -6.12 2.01
C LEU A 124 6.98 -6.33 0.50
N PRO A 125 5.88 -6.35 -0.25
CA PRO A 125 5.96 -6.45 -1.71
C PRO A 125 6.67 -5.21 -2.25
N ILE A 126 7.55 -5.37 -3.23
CA ILE A 126 8.10 -4.27 -4.00
C ILE A 126 7.06 -3.92 -5.05
N VAL A 127 6.54 -2.70 -4.98
CA VAL A 127 5.71 -2.16 -6.04
C VAL A 127 6.64 -1.50 -7.03
N HIS A 128 6.92 -2.20 -8.13
CA HIS A 128 7.58 -1.57 -9.26
C HIS A 128 6.62 -0.52 -9.83
N ALA A 129 6.94 0.77 -9.70
CA ALA A 129 6.66 1.65 -10.82
C ALA A 129 7.49 1.07 -11.97
N LEU A 130 6.87 0.68 -13.09
CA LEU A 130 7.59 0.17 -14.25
C LEU A 130 8.60 1.23 -14.69
N SER A 131 9.82 1.15 -14.19
CA SER A 131 10.95 1.86 -14.77
C SER A 131 11.16 1.30 -16.17
N GLU A 132 10.92 2.18 -17.13
CA GLU A 132 11.39 2.16 -18.52
C GLU A 132 11.10 0.86 -19.29
N SER A 133 9.92 0.82 -19.92
CA SER A 133 9.78 0.00 -21.12
C SER A 133 10.67 0.58 -22.24
N PRO A 134 11.51 -0.23 -22.91
CA PRO A 134 12.08 0.14 -24.22
C PRO A 134 10.94 0.44 -25.21
N PRO A 135 11.19 1.24 -26.27
CA PRO A 135 10.13 1.65 -27.19
C PRO A 135 9.41 0.43 -27.76
N ALA A 136 8.08 0.50 -27.70
CA ALA A 136 7.15 -0.55 -28.09
C ALA A 136 7.57 -1.27 -29.38
N LYS A 137 7.76 -2.58 -29.27
CA LYS A 137 7.43 -3.48 -30.38
C LYS A 137 5.98 -3.90 -30.20
N PRO A 138 5.18 -3.98 -31.27
CA PRO A 138 3.81 -4.46 -31.18
C PRO A 138 3.86 -5.94 -30.77
N ALA A 139 3.50 -6.21 -29.52
CA ALA A 139 3.35 -7.55 -29.00
C ALA A 139 1.91 -8.00 -29.24
N ASP A 140 1.80 -8.96 -30.15
CA ASP A 140 0.76 -9.94 -30.39
C ASP A 140 -0.38 -10.03 -29.33
N ASP A 141 -1.62 -9.94 -29.82
CA ASP A 141 -2.92 -9.91 -29.12
C ASP A 141 -3.28 -11.21 -28.36
N SER A 142 -2.46 -11.65 -27.42
CA SER A 142 -2.85 -12.79 -26.58
C SER A 142 -2.53 -12.61 -25.09
N LYS A 143 -3.59 -12.23 -24.37
CA LYS A 143 -3.78 -12.18 -22.90
C LYS A 143 -3.57 -10.83 -22.21
N ASN A 144 -4.22 -9.76 -22.69
CA ASN A 144 -4.68 -8.75 -21.74
C ASN A 144 -6.01 -9.22 -21.13
N GLU A 145 -6.01 -9.46 -19.82
CA GLU A 145 -7.19 -9.91 -19.05
C GLU A 145 -8.28 -8.82 -18.98
N TYR A 146 -7.94 -7.58 -19.36
CA TYR A 146 -8.84 -6.44 -19.40
C TYR A 146 -8.95 -5.83 -20.81
N PRO A 147 -10.12 -5.30 -21.19
CA PRO A 147 -10.30 -4.67 -22.49
C PRO A 147 -9.42 -3.42 -22.66
N GLN A 148 -9.01 -3.14 -23.90
CA GLN A 148 -8.38 -1.85 -24.22
C GLN A 148 -9.44 -0.77 -24.35
N VAL A 149 -9.14 0.42 -23.83
CA VAL A 149 -10.02 1.60 -23.85
C VAL A 149 -9.36 2.75 -24.60
N ASP A 150 -9.02 2.51 -25.86
CA ASP A 150 -8.36 3.50 -26.71
C ASP A 150 -9.14 4.83 -26.76
N ASN A 151 -8.42 5.95 -26.71
CA ASN A 151 -8.92 7.33 -26.76
C ASN A 151 -9.85 7.75 -25.61
N ARG A 152 -9.81 7.10 -24.44
CA ARG A 152 -10.54 7.57 -23.25
C ARG A 152 -9.58 8.25 -22.29
N ARG A 153 -10.02 9.36 -21.68
CA ARG A 153 -9.21 10.10 -20.71
C ARG A 153 -9.50 9.68 -19.28
N ALA A 154 -8.46 9.56 -18.46
CA ALA A 154 -8.57 9.34 -17.03
C ALA A 154 -7.89 10.46 -16.25
N LEU A 155 -8.43 10.79 -15.07
CA LEU A 155 -7.81 11.74 -14.15
C LEU A 155 -7.40 11.01 -12.88
N VAL A 156 -6.13 11.14 -12.51
CA VAL A 156 -5.60 10.68 -11.23
C VAL A 156 -5.35 11.89 -10.33
N VAL A 157 -5.89 11.85 -9.12
CA VAL A 157 -5.76 12.92 -8.13
C VAL A 157 -5.16 12.35 -6.85
N ASP A 158 -3.88 12.63 -6.61
CA ASP A 158 -3.15 12.15 -5.43
C ASP A 158 -1.96 13.09 -5.14
N ASP A 159 -1.83 13.56 -3.90
CA ASP A 159 -0.77 14.47 -3.47
C ASP A 159 0.58 13.77 -3.29
N GLU A 160 0.62 12.44 -3.31
CA GLU A 160 1.83 11.63 -3.31
C GLU A 160 2.26 11.30 -4.75
N PRO A 161 3.35 11.90 -5.28
CA PRO A 161 3.72 11.78 -6.70
C PRO A 161 3.97 10.33 -7.14
N ASN A 162 4.45 9.48 -6.23
CA ASN A 162 4.71 8.07 -6.50
C ASN A 162 3.41 7.28 -6.71
N ILE A 163 2.36 7.57 -5.91
CA ILE A 163 1.05 6.94 -6.07
C ILE A 163 0.41 7.39 -7.37
N ALA A 164 0.45 8.70 -7.63
CA ALA A 164 -0.11 9.27 -8.84
C ALA A 164 0.52 8.67 -10.10
N SER A 165 1.85 8.53 -10.11
CA SER A 165 2.60 7.95 -11.24
C SER A 165 2.26 6.47 -11.46
N LEU A 166 2.15 5.69 -10.38
CA LEU A 166 1.74 4.28 -10.46
C LEU A 166 0.32 4.12 -11.04
N LEU A 167 -0.63 4.92 -10.57
CA LEU A 167 -1.99 4.90 -11.09
C LEU A 167 -2.05 5.29 -12.57
N GLN A 168 -1.30 6.32 -12.97
CA GLN A 168 -1.16 6.72 -14.37
C GLN A 168 -0.63 5.57 -15.23
N GLU A 169 0.41 4.88 -14.76
CA GLU A 169 1.03 3.77 -15.46
C GLU A 169 0.05 2.59 -15.64
N ILE A 170 -0.67 2.21 -14.58
CA ILE A 170 -1.70 1.15 -14.61
C ILE A 170 -2.79 1.47 -15.64
N LEU A 171 -3.27 2.72 -15.67
CA LEU A 171 -4.33 3.16 -16.57
C LEU A 171 -3.85 3.28 -18.02
N THR A 172 -2.64 3.80 -18.23
CA THR A 172 -2.03 3.90 -19.56
C THR A 172 -1.81 2.52 -20.18
N ALA A 173 -1.46 1.51 -19.37
CA ALA A 173 -1.28 0.12 -19.82
C ALA A 173 -2.56 -0.54 -20.36
N VAL A 174 -3.74 0.04 -20.12
CA VAL A 174 -5.02 -0.41 -20.69
C VAL A 174 -5.63 0.59 -21.69
N GLY A 175 -4.87 1.62 -22.08
CA GLY A 175 -5.20 2.53 -23.17
C GLY A 175 -5.79 3.89 -22.77
N PHE A 176 -5.87 4.21 -21.47
CA PHE A 176 -6.31 5.54 -21.05
C PHE A 176 -5.22 6.60 -21.30
N ASP A 177 -5.61 7.74 -21.87
CA ASP A 177 -4.83 8.98 -21.84
C ASP A 177 -5.01 9.63 -20.46
N THR A 178 -3.97 9.58 -19.61
CA THR A 178 -4.13 9.84 -18.17
C THR A 178 -3.43 11.11 -17.72
N ASP A 179 -4.21 12.06 -17.18
CA ASP A 179 -3.70 13.28 -16.56
C ASP A 179 -3.53 13.09 -15.04
N ILE A 180 -2.56 13.78 -14.44
CA ILE A 180 -2.29 13.77 -13.00
C ILE A 180 -2.57 15.16 -12.40
N SER A 181 -3.18 15.17 -11.21
CA SER A 181 -3.29 16.34 -10.34
C SER A 181 -2.79 16.01 -8.94
N HIS A 182 -1.94 16.87 -8.37
CA HIS A 182 -1.41 16.70 -7.02
C HIS A 182 -2.15 17.51 -5.96
N THR A 183 -3.13 18.30 -6.37
CA THR A 183 -3.98 19.08 -5.46
C THR A 183 -5.43 19.05 -5.92
N GLY A 184 -6.37 19.24 -5.00
CA GLY A 184 -7.78 19.34 -5.36
C GLY A 184 -8.10 20.53 -6.27
N LYS A 185 -7.33 21.62 -6.18
CA LYS A 185 -7.49 22.78 -7.09
C LYS A 185 -7.09 22.42 -8.52
N ASP A 186 -5.96 21.75 -8.69
CA ASP A 186 -5.51 21.31 -10.02
C ASP A 186 -6.47 20.29 -10.61
N ALA A 187 -7.03 19.41 -9.78
CA ALA A 187 -8.05 18.46 -10.21
C ALA A 187 -9.30 19.16 -10.74
N LEU A 188 -9.79 20.19 -10.04
CA LEU A 188 -10.95 20.96 -10.49
C LEU A 188 -10.65 21.76 -11.77
N HIS A 189 -9.44 22.29 -11.94
CA HIS A 189 -9.04 22.92 -13.21
C HIS A 189 -9.00 21.92 -14.36
N ASN A 190 -8.38 20.75 -14.16
CA ASN A 190 -8.35 19.70 -15.18
C ASN A 190 -9.76 19.25 -15.58
N LEU A 191 -10.66 19.08 -14.61
CA LEU A 191 -12.08 18.74 -14.85
C LEU A 191 -12.82 19.80 -15.67
N LEU A 192 -12.41 21.08 -15.60
CA LEU A 192 -13.00 22.16 -16.40
C LEU A 192 -12.49 22.15 -17.85
N ASP A 193 -11.21 21.81 -18.05
CA ASP A 193 -10.55 21.90 -19.35
C ASP A 193 -10.72 20.63 -20.19
N ASN A 194 -11.07 19.50 -19.58
CA ASN A 194 -11.08 18.18 -20.22
C ASN A 194 -12.28 17.32 -19.83
N ASP A 195 -12.72 16.48 -20.76
CA ASP A 195 -13.71 15.43 -20.50
C ASP A 195 -13.03 14.13 -20.09
N TYR A 196 -13.29 13.68 -18.87
CA TYR A 196 -12.78 12.41 -18.35
C TYR A 196 -13.84 11.32 -18.36
N GLU A 197 -13.39 10.10 -18.65
CA GLU A 197 -14.19 8.88 -18.55
C GLU A 197 -14.19 8.35 -17.12
N ILE A 198 -13.08 8.53 -16.38
CA ILE A 198 -12.93 8.06 -15.02
C ILE A 198 -12.04 8.99 -14.19
N VAL A 199 -12.34 9.11 -12.90
CA VAL A 199 -11.48 9.80 -11.92
C VAL A 199 -11.12 8.83 -10.81
N ILE A 200 -9.83 8.71 -10.51
CA ILE A 200 -9.32 8.04 -9.31
C ILE A 200 -8.76 9.13 -8.39
N CYS A 201 -9.26 9.22 -7.16
CA CYS A 201 -8.97 10.35 -6.28
C CYS A 201 -8.70 9.89 -4.85
N ASP A 202 -7.62 10.39 -4.27
CA ASP A 202 -7.32 10.15 -2.87
C ASP A 202 -8.24 10.91 -1.92
N ILE A 203 -8.63 10.25 -0.82
CA ILE A 203 -9.44 10.90 0.19
C ILE A 203 -8.63 11.95 0.97
N ARG A 204 -7.37 11.69 1.28
CA ARG A 204 -6.58 12.42 2.29
C ARG A 204 -5.57 13.34 1.65
N MET A 205 -6.05 14.39 0.99
CA MET A 205 -5.19 15.44 0.43
C MET A 205 -5.21 16.74 1.24
N PRO A 206 -4.10 17.50 1.27
CA PRO A 206 -4.06 18.85 1.82
C PRO A 206 -5.04 19.80 1.14
N GLU A 207 -5.53 20.77 1.92
CA GLU A 207 -6.48 21.84 1.51
C GLU A 207 -7.88 21.36 1.09
N MET A 208 -7.99 20.32 0.27
CA MET A 208 -9.24 19.81 -0.28
C MET A 208 -9.23 18.28 -0.34
N ASP A 209 -10.09 17.65 0.45
CA ASP A 209 -10.22 16.20 0.51
C ASP A 209 -11.00 15.62 -0.69
N GLY A 210 -10.82 14.33 -0.99
CA GLY A 210 -11.49 13.67 -2.13
C GLY A 210 -13.02 13.68 -2.03
N PHE A 211 -13.59 13.81 -0.83
CA PHE A 211 -15.05 13.94 -0.68
C PHE A 211 -15.56 15.30 -1.18
N HIS A 212 -14.76 16.36 -1.08
CA HIS A 212 -15.11 17.67 -1.64
C HIS A 212 -15.10 17.62 -3.16
N ILE A 213 -14.06 17.05 -3.77
CA ILE A 213 -13.96 16.91 -5.22
C ILE A 213 -15.14 16.08 -5.76
N TYR A 214 -15.48 14.97 -5.11
CA TYR A 214 -16.64 14.17 -5.50
C TYR A 214 -17.96 14.96 -5.45
N ARG A 215 -18.15 15.81 -4.43
CA ARG A 215 -19.35 16.66 -4.34
C ARG A 215 -19.42 17.65 -5.50
N GLU A 216 -18.30 18.25 -5.88
CA GLU A 216 -18.23 19.12 -7.07
C GLU A 216 -18.50 18.35 -8.36
N VAL A 217 -17.99 17.13 -8.49
CA VAL A 217 -18.31 16.24 -9.61
C VAL A 217 -19.80 15.93 -9.68
N CYS A 218 -20.45 15.66 -8.55
CA CYS A 218 -21.91 15.45 -8.52
C CYS A 218 -22.70 16.67 -8.98
N HIS A 219 -22.19 17.88 -8.72
CA HIS A 219 -22.88 19.12 -9.05
C HIS A 219 -22.66 19.51 -10.52
N SER A 220 -21.41 19.45 -10.98
CA SER A 220 -20.96 20.03 -12.26
C SER A 220 -20.79 18.98 -13.36
N TYR A 221 -20.52 17.72 -13.02
CA TYR A 221 -20.26 16.63 -13.97
C TYR A 221 -21.06 15.35 -13.64
N PRO A 222 -22.40 15.37 -13.70
CA PRO A 222 -23.24 14.26 -13.23
C PRO A 222 -22.95 12.91 -13.89
N ASN A 223 -22.49 12.92 -15.15
CA ASN A 223 -22.13 11.70 -15.90
C ASN A 223 -20.87 11.01 -15.36
N LEU A 224 -20.02 11.73 -14.62
CA LEU A 224 -18.77 11.22 -14.06
C LEU A 224 -18.96 10.66 -12.64
N LYS A 225 -20.11 10.94 -12.00
CA LYS A 225 -20.42 10.51 -10.64
C LYS A 225 -20.26 9.01 -10.42
N ASP A 226 -20.77 8.20 -11.35
CA ASP A 226 -20.72 6.73 -11.27
C ASP A 226 -19.38 6.17 -11.74
N ARG A 227 -18.50 7.03 -12.25
CA ARG A 227 -17.16 6.75 -12.76
C ARG A 227 -16.09 7.46 -11.94
N PHE A 228 -16.35 7.57 -10.64
CA PHE A 228 -15.44 8.15 -9.66
C PHE A 228 -15.02 7.04 -8.69
N ILE A 229 -13.73 6.95 -8.41
CA ILE A 229 -13.14 5.98 -7.49
C ILE A 229 -12.41 6.76 -6.40
N LEU A 230 -12.60 6.36 -5.14
CA LEU A 230 -11.87 6.90 -4.01
C LEU A 230 -10.78 5.94 -3.56
N THR A 231 -9.58 6.44 -3.27
CA THR A 231 -8.51 5.69 -2.60
C THR A 231 -8.40 6.09 -1.13
N THR A 232 -8.08 5.13 -0.25
CA THR A 232 -7.94 5.39 1.20
C THR A 232 -6.78 4.63 1.82
N GLY A 233 -5.92 5.32 2.57
CA GLY A 233 -4.90 4.68 3.43
C GLY A 233 -5.44 4.03 4.70
N ASP A 234 -6.68 4.36 5.09
CA ASP A 234 -7.31 3.83 6.30
C ASP A 234 -8.57 3.03 5.93
N VAL A 235 -8.43 1.71 5.93
CA VAL A 235 -9.53 0.76 5.62
C VAL A 235 -10.50 0.64 6.81
N ALA A 236 -10.12 1.08 7.99
CA ALA A 236 -10.97 1.09 9.18
C ALA A 236 -11.79 2.37 9.29
N ASP A 237 -11.49 3.42 8.53
CA ASP A 237 -12.19 4.72 8.57
C ASP A 237 -13.71 4.56 8.30
N PRO A 238 -14.56 4.67 9.34
CA PRO A 238 -16.00 4.50 9.18
C PRO A 238 -16.62 5.59 8.30
N LYS A 239 -16.00 6.77 8.25
CA LYS A 239 -16.48 7.90 7.44
C LYS A 239 -16.31 7.60 5.95
N ALA A 240 -15.17 7.05 5.56
CA ALA A 240 -14.89 6.68 4.17
C ALA A 240 -15.85 5.59 3.69
N LYS A 241 -16.04 4.53 4.48
CA LYS A 241 -17.00 3.45 4.17
C LYS A 241 -18.42 3.96 4.05
N GLN A 242 -18.90 4.72 5.04
CA GLN A 242 -20.26 5.25 5.02
C GLN A 242 -20.49 6.19 3.83
N PHE A 243 -19.49 7.00 3.48
CA PHE A 243 -19.58 7.91 2.33
C PHE A 243 -19.64 7.13 1.01
N ALA A 244 -18.80 6.11 0.83
CA ALA A 244 -18.78 5.27 -0.36
C ALA A 244 -20.10 4.51 -0.53
N GLU A 245 -20.61 3.87 0.53
CA GLU A 245 -21.88 3.15 0.53
C GLU A 245 -23.07 4.07 0.18
N LYS A 246 -23.15 5.23 0.83
CA LYS A 246 -24.24 6.20 0.61
C LYS A 246 -24.31 6.69 -0.83
N ASN A 247 -23.15 6.89 -1.45
CA ASN A 247 -23.04 7.48 -2.78
C ASN A 247 -22.82 6.44 -3.89
N LYS A 248 -22.69 5.15 -3.54
CA LYS A 248 -22.38 4.03 -4.44
C LYS A 248 -21.07 4.21 -5.22
N ILE A 249 -20.04 4.68 -4.52
CA ILE A 249 -18.70 4.93 -5.06
C ILE A 249 -17.81 3.72 -4.77
N GLN A 250 -16.94 3.35 -5.70
CA GLN A 250 -15.91 2.36 -5.44
C GLN A 250 -14.84 2.93 -4.50
N LEU A 251 -14.55 2.20 -3.42
CA LEU A 251 -13.52 2.56 -2.44
C LEU A 251 -12.40 1.53 -2.51
N VAL A 252 -11.21 1.98 -2.90
CA VAL A 252 -10.02 1.15 -3.03
C VAL A 252 -9.07 1.43 -1.86
N PRO A 253 -8.76 0.44 -1.01
CA PRO A 253 -7.78 0.63 0.05
C PRO A 253 -6.36 0.71 -0.52
N LYS A 254 -5.53 1.59 0.06
CA LYS A 254 -4.08 1.60 -0.09
C LYS A 254 -3.48 0.64 0.96
N PRO A 255 -2.42 -0.12 0.61
CA PRO A 255 -1.89 -0.25 -0.74
C PRO A 255 -2.83 -1.06 -1.64
N PHE A 256 -2.81 -0.73 -2.93
CA PHE A 256 -3.58 -1.43 -3.96
C PHE A 256 -2.66 -2.12 -4.96
N THR A 257 -3.17 -3.20 -5.55
CA THR A 257 -2.51 -3.89 -6.67
C THR A 257 -3.04 -3.39 -8.01
N ARG A 258 -2.28 -3.61 -9.09
CA ARG A 258 -2.75 -3.39 -10.47
C ARG A 258 -4.11 -4.05 -10.71
N GLN A 259 -4.28 -5.30 -10.25
CA GLN A 259 -5.53 -6.04 -10.41
C GLN A 259 -6.70 -5.33 -9.71
N ASN A 260 -6.53 -4.92 -8.45
CA ASN A 260 -7.61 -4.26 -7.71
C ASN A 260 -8.03 -2.93 -8.35
N ILE A 261 -7.07 -2.13 -8.85
CA ILE A 261 -7.37 -0.89 -9.56
C ILE A 261 -8.14 -1.17 -10.85
N LEU A 262 -7.65 -2.10 -11.69
CA LEU A 262 -8.31 -2.40 -12.96
C LEU A 262 -9.70 -3.00 -12.75
N GLU A 263 -9.89 -3.88 -11.76
CA GLU A 263 -11.21 -4.39 -11.40
C GLU A 263 -12.19 -3.26 -11.05
N SER A 264 -11.79 -2.31 -10.21
CA SER A 264 -12.64 -1.16 -9.86
C SER A 264 -12.90 -0.25 -11.05
N VAL A 265 -11.89 0.00 -11.90
CA VAL A 265 -12.01 0.82 -13.12
C VAL A 265 -13.03 0.22 -14.08
N PHE A 266 -12.91 -1.08 -14.39
CA PHE A 266 -13.79 -1.75 -15.37
C PHE A 266 -15.17 -2.11 -14.81
N GLN A 267 -15.38 -2.02 -13.49
CA GLN A 267 -16.74 -2.00 -12.92
C GLN A 267 -17.47 -0.67 -13.17
N CYS A 268 -16.72 0.43 -13.26
CA CYS A 268 -17.25 1.77 -13.49
C CYS A 268 -17.40 2.11 -14.98
N VAL A 269 -16.46 1.66 -15.81
CA VAL A 269 -16.39 2.02 -17.24
C VAL A 269 -17.08 0.95 -18.09
N LYS A 270 -18.04 1.37 -18.91
CA LYS A 270 -18.67 0.49 -19.90
C LYS A 270 -17.74 0.33 -21.11
N VAL A 271 -17.31 -0.89 -21.38
CA VAL A 271 -16.59 -1.21 -22.63
C VAL A 271 -17.60 -1.74 -23.65
N ASP A 272 -17.55 -1.22 -24.87
CA ASP A 272 -18.43 -1.69 -25.94
C ASP A 272 -18.10 -3.15 -26.30
N SER A 273 -19.14 -3.97 -26.39
CA SER A 273 -19.09 -5.44 -26.53
C SER A 273 -18.41 -5.93 -27.82
N ASN A 274 -18.05 -5.05 -28.74
CA ASN A 274 -17.37 -5.40 -29.99
C ASN A 274 -15.87 -5.71 -29.83
N SER A 275 -15.30 -5.55 -28.63
CA SER A 275 -13.90 -5.87 -28.31
C SER A 275 -13.74 -7.11 -27.42
N LEU A 276 -14.84 -7.71 -26.94
CA LEU A 276 -14.82 -8.87 -26.06
C LEU A 276 -14.71 -10.16 -26.89
N GLY A 277 -13.47 -10.58 -27.17
CA GLY A 277 -13.14 -11.95 -27.55
C GLY A 277 -13.37 -12.95 -26.40
N MET A 278 -14.54 -12.92 -25.75
CA MET A 278 -14.91 -13.90 -24.73
C MET A 278 -15.29 -15.22 -25.39
N SER A 279 -14.34 -16.15 -25.41
CA SER A 279 -14.65 -17.58 -25.50
C SER A 279 -15.41 -17.98 -24.24
N MET A 280 -16.74 -18.00 -24.32
CA MET A 280 -17.60 -18.70 -23.36
C MET A 280 -17.26 -20.19 -23.41
N ALA A 281 -16.53 -20.69 -22.42
CA ALA A 281 -16.44 -22.12 -22.15
C ALA A 281 -17.60 -22.50 -21.24
N SER A 282 -18.48 -23.33 -21.80
CA SER A 282 -19.65 -23.97 -21.21
C SER A 282 -19.35 -24.85 -20.01
#